data_AF-A0A553AIZ9-F1
#
_entry.id   AF-A0A553AIZ9-F1
#
_cell.length_a   1.000
_cell.length_b   1.000
_cell.length_c   1.000
_cell.angle_alpha   90.00
_cell.angle_beta   90.00
_cell.angle_gamma   90.00
#
_symmetry.space_group_name_H-M   'P 1'
#
loop_
_entity.id
_entity.type
_entity.pdbx_description
1 polymer ?
#
loop_
_entity_poly.entity_id
_entity_poly.type
_entity_poly.pdbx_seq_one_letter_code
_entity_poly.pdbx_strand_id
1 'polypeptide(L)' 'MSERWKYQIKNGGLWGIIMIVPMVLFRINEKTISEQISSPKFYLRVLVYLAIGIFLIGYINWKAKVKSESTK' A
#
# COMPACT_ATOMS: atom_id res chain seq x y z
N MET A 1 -6.32 18.23 -7.74
CA MET A 1 -5.25 17.29 -7.31
C MET A 1 -4.27 17.12 -8.46
N SER A 2 -2.96 17.21 -8.23
CA SER A 2 -1.97 17.06 -9.32
C SER A 2 -1.96 15.63 -9.87
N GLU A 3 -1.56 15.46 -11.14
CA GLU A 3 -1.48 14.15 -11.81
C GLU A 3 -0.59 13.16 -11.05
N ARG A 4 0.50 13.66 -10.47
CA ARG A 4 1.35 12.91 -9.54
C ARG A 4 0.55 12.30 -8.39
N TRP A 5 -0.19 13.13 -7.67
CA TRP A 5 -0.93 12.72 -6.49
C TRP A 5 -2.04 11.71 -6.83
N LYS A 6 -2.74 11.90 -7.96
CA LYS A 6 -3.70 10.92 -8.47
C LYS A 6 -3.04 9.57 -8.75
N TYR A 7 -1.87 9.57 -9.40
CA TYR A 7 -1.11 8.35 -9.70
C TYR A 7 -0.62 7.64 -8.43
N GLN A 8 -0.09 8.41 -7.45
CA GLN A 8 0.40 7.86 -6.18
C GLN A 8 -0.71 7.19 -5.37
N ILE A 9 -1.88 7.83 -5.25
CA ILE A 9 -3.01 7.22 -4.54
C ILE A 9 -3.54 6.01 -5.30
N LYS A 10 -3.68 6.08 -6.62
CA LYS A 10 -4.22 4.97 -7.41
C LYS A 10 -3.31 3.74 -7.36
N ASN A 11 -2.03 3.88 -7.73
CA ASN A 11 -1.11 2.73 -7.82
C ASN A 11 -0.52 2.35 -6.46
N GLY A 12 -0.14 3.34 -5.67
CA GLY A 12 0.41 3.11 -4.34
C GLY A 12 -0.65 2.63 -3.35
N GLY A 13 -1.86 3.18 -3.40
CA GLY A 13 -3.00 2.70 -2.61
C GLY A 13 -3.41 1.28 -2.98
N LEU A 14 -3.49 0.96 -4.27
CA LEU A 14 -3.76 -0.41 -4.73
C LEU A 14 -2.72 -1.40 -4.20
N TRP A 15 -1.43 -1.07 -4.29
CA TRP A 15 -0.37 -1.88 -3.71
C TRP A 15 -0.53 -2.04 -2.19
N GLY A 16 -0.82 -0.94 -1.48
CA GLY A 16 -1.02 -0.96 -0.03
C GLY A 16 -2.18 -1.88 0.39
N ILE A 17 -3.28 -1.89 -0.35
CA ILE A 17 -4.42 -2.79 -0.13
C ILE A 17 -4.01 -4.25 -0.39
N ILE A 18 -3.32 -4.52 -1.50
CA ILE A 18 -2.84 -5.87 -1.83
C ILE A 18 -1.94 -6.41 -0.72
N MET A 19 -1.11 -5.58 -0.10
CA MET A 19 -0.20 -5.99 0.98
C MET A 19 -0.92 -6.39 2.27
N ILE A 20 -2.18 -6.02 2.46
CA ILE A 20 -2.98 -6.45 3.62
C ILE A 20 -3.28 -7.95 3.55
N VAL A 21 -3.44 -8.51 2.34
CA VAL A 21 -3.76 -9.93 2.14
C VAL A 21 -2.66 -10.86 2.70
N PRO A 22 -1.39 -10.79 2.24
CA PRO A 22 -0.33 -11.63 2.81
C PRO A 22 -0.08 -11.32 4.29
N MET A 23 -0.24 -10.06 4.71
CA MET A 23 -0.12 -9.67 6.12
C MET A 23 -1.09 -10.42 7.04
N VAL A 24 -2.35 -10.63 6.61
CA VAL A 24 -3.34 -11.43 7.34
C VAL A 24 -3.02 -12.92 7.23
N LEU A 25 -2.70 -13.40 6.02
CA LEU A 25 -2.42 -14.81 5.76
C LEU A 25 -1.23 -15.34 6.57
N PHE A 26 -0.14 -14.56 6.69
CA PHE A 26 1.03 -14.99 7.47
C PHE A 26 0.75 -15.14 8.97
N ARG A 27 -0.33 -14.54 9.48
CA ARG A 27 -0.70 -14.59 10.91
C ARG A 27 -1.87 -15.51 11.21
N ILE A 28 -2.42 -16.18 10.19
CA ILE A 28 -3.62 -17.00 10.36
C ILE A 28 -3.39 -18.20 11.29
N ASN A 29 -2.15 -18.69 11.38
CA ASN A 29 -1.76 -19.77 12.30
C ASN A 29 -1.64 -19.29 13.76
N GLU A 30 -1.48 -17.99 14.01
CA GLU A 30 -1.37 -17.42 15.36
C GLU A 30 -2.73 -16.94 15.90
N LYS A 31 -3.54 -16.32 15.02
CA LYS A 31 -4.81 -15.69 15.37
C LYS A 31 -5.81 -15.85 14.25
N THR A 32 -7.06 -16.13 14.62
CA THR A 32 -8.17 -16.18 13.66
C THR A 32 -8.39 -14.81 13.02
N ILE A 33 -8.95 -14.77 11.80
CA ILE A 33 -9.16 -13.51 11.07
C ILE A 33 -10.02 -12.53 11.88
N SER A 34 -11.06 -13.03 12.57
CA SER A 34 -11.93 -12.24 13.44
C SER A 34 -11.18 -11.57 14.61
N GLU A 35 -10.25 -12.29 15.23
CA GLU A 35 -9.40 -11.73 16.30
C GLU A 35 -8.40 -10.71 15.76
N GLN A 36 -7.90 -10.92 14.55
CA GLN A 36 -6.97 -9.98 13.92
C GLN A 36 -7.64 -8.64 13.62
N ILE A 37 -8.82 -8.64 12.98
CA ILE A 37 -9.55 -7.40 12.66
C ILE A 37 -10.07 -6.67 13.90
N SER A 38 -10.32 -7.39 14.99
CA SER A 38 -10.75 -6.80 16.26
C SER A 38 -9.60 -6.09 17.00
N SER A 39 -8.35 -6.24 16.54
CA SER A 39 -7.18 -5.64 17.18
C SER A 39 -6.88 -4.23 16.67
N PRO A 40 -6.74 -3.22 17.54
CA PRO A 40 -6.29 -1.88 17.13
C PRO A 40 -4.93 -1.90 16.40
N LYS A 41 -4.05 -2.85 16.78
CA LYS A 41 -2.73 -3.04 16.14
C LYS A 41 -2.85 -3.44 14.67
N PHE A 42 -3.94 -4.08 14.26
CA PHE A 42 -4.19 -4.43 12.86
C PHE A 42 -4.38 -3.19 12.02
N TYR A 43 -5.29 -2.29 12.43
CA TYR A 43 -5.56 -1.04 11.72
C TYR A 43 -4.34 -0.12 11.64
N LEU A 44 -3.53 -0.05 12.70
CA LEU A 44 -2.29 0.73 12.68
C LEU A 44 -1.31 0.20 11.63
N ARG A 45 -1.18 -1.13 11.52
CA ARG A 45 -0.32 -1.72 10.49
C ARG A 45 -0.90 -1.55 9.09
N VAL A 46 -2.22 -1.69 8.91
CA VAL A 46 -2.90 -1.39 7.63
C VAL A 46 -2.62 0.04 7.18
N LEU A 47 -2.74 1.02 8.09
CA LEU A 47 -2.40 2.42 7.82
C LEU A 47 -0.94 2.58 7.42
N VAL A 48 -0.01 1.88 8.08
CA VAL A 48 1.41 1.91 7.72
C VAL A 48 1.64 1.34 6.32
N TYR A 49 1.03 0.20 5.97
CA TYR A 49 1.15 -0.38 4.63
C TYR A 49 0.55 0.51 3.54
N LEU A 50 -0.59 1.16 3.81
CA LEU A 50 -1.20 2.13 2.91
C LEU A 50 -0.30 3.37 2.74
N ALA A 51 0.25 3.89 3.83
CA ALA A 51 1.18 5.02 3.78
C ALA A 51 2.44 4.67 2.98
N ILE A 52 3.05 3.52 3.23
CA ILE A 52 4.21 3.03 2.47
C ILE A 52 3.86 2.87 1.00
N GLY A 53 2.71 2.27 0.70
CA GLY A 53 2.23 2.11 -0.67
C GLY A 53 2.10 3.45 -1.40
N ILE A 54 1.40 4.41 -0.81
CA ILE A 54 1.15 5.71 -1.44
C ILE A 54 2.43 6.55 -1.55
N PHE A 55 3.20 6.67 -0.46
CA PHE A 55 4.33 7.58 -0.38
C PHE A 55 5.63 7.01 -0.94
N LEU A 56 5.98 5.76 -0.66
CA LEU A 56 7.19 5.14 -1.20
C LEU A 56 6.93 4.56 -2.59
N ILE A 57 6.08 3.55 -2.69
CA ILE A 57 5.87 2.82 -3.95
C ILE A 57 5.26 3.73 -5.01
N GLY A 58 4.23 4.48 -4.65
CA GLY A 58 3.59 5.45 -5.54
C GLY A 58 4.57 6.51 -6.06
N TYR A 59 5.48 7.00 -5.20
CA TYR A 59 6.49 7.98 -5.61
C TYR A 59 7.54 7.39 -6.54
N ILE A 60 8.08 6.21 -6.20
CA ILE A 60 9.07 5.51 -7.03
C ILE A 60 8.49 5.22 -8.42
N ASN A 61 7.26 4.70 -8.48
CA ASN A 61 6.58 4.41 -9.73
C ASN A 61 6.29 5.68 -10.56
N TRP A 62 5.90 6.77 -9.90
CA TRP A 62 5.73 8.06 -10.58
C TRP A 62 7.05 8.55 -11.19
N LYS A 63 8.15 8.47 -10.42
CA LYS A 63 9.48 8.86 -10.90
C LYS A 63 9.93 8.01 -12.08
N ALA A 64 9.67 6.70 -12.04
CA ALA A 64 9.97 5.78 -13.13
C ALA A 64 9.15 6.11 -14.40
N LYS A 65 7.85 6.41 -14.24
CA LYS A 65 6.98 6.85 -15.34
C LYS A 65 7.53 8.12 -16.00
N VAL A 66 7.80 9.16 -15.22
CA VAL A 66 8.33 10.43 -15.74
C VAL A 66 9.67 10.22 -16.46
N LYS A 67 10.56 9.39 -15.91
CA LYS A 67 11.82 9.03 -16.58
C LYS A 67 11.57 8.35 -17.93
N SER A 68 10.65 7.38 -17.98
CA SER A 68 10.31 6.68 -19.23
C SER A 68 9.71 7.59 -20.30
N GLU A 69 8.95 8.61 -19.89
CA GLU A 69 8.35 9.61 -20.80
C GLU A 69 9.40 10.60 -21.31
N SER A 70 10.44 10.91 -20.53
CA SER A 70 11.53 11.81 -20.94
C SER A 70 12.55 11.17 -21.88
N THR A 71 12.62 9.83 -21.92
CA THR A 71 13.57 9.08 -22.77
C THR A 71 12.93 8.58 -24.06
N LYS A 72 11.60 8.74 -24.22
CA LYS A 72 10.88 8.53 -25.47
C LYS A 72 10.87 9.80 -26.31
#